data_AF-A0A0E3UMH9-F1
#
_entry.id   AF-A0A0E3UMH9-F1
#
_cell.length_a   1.000
_cell.length_b   1.000
_cell.length_c   1.000
_cell.angle_alpha   90.00
_cell.angle_beta   90.00
_cell.angle_gamma   90.00
#
_symmetry.space_group_name_H-M   'P 1'
#
loop_
_entity.id
_entity.type
_entity.pdbx_description
1 polymer ?
#
loop_
_entity_poly.entity_id
_entity_poly.type
_entity_poly.pdbx_seq_one_letter_code
_entity_poly.pdbx_strand_id
1 'polypeptide(L)' 'MKLAVQLLGESASVSVDGGAPVNLTQQESTNERTIFSDGRQTLTIEAGQLAWAPPQSSPVACSGG' A
#
# COMPACT_ATOMS: atom_id res chain seq x y z
N MET A 1 3.57 12.52 -6.80
CA MET A 1 3.34 11.24 -6.12
C MET A 1 3.67 10.13 -7.09
N LYS A 2 4.83 9.49 -6.91
CA LYS A 2 5.31 8.37 -7.74
C LYS A 2 5.33 7.12 -6.87
N LEU A 3 4.61 6.08 -7.28
CA LEU A 3 4.68 4.78 -6.63
C LEU A 3 5.64 3.88 -7.40
N ALA A 4 6.62 3.32 -6.69
CA ALA A 4 7.39 2.19 -7.16
C ALA A 4 6.87 0.95 -6.44
N VAL A 5 6.37 -0.02 -7.21
CA VAL A 5 5.83 -1.28 -6.68
C VAL A 5 6.68 -2.43 -7.23
N GLN A 6 7.14 -3.29 -6.33
CA GLN A 6 7.82 -4.54 -6.66
C GLN A 6 7.03 -5.71 -6.08
N LEU A 7 6.59 -6.61 -6.95
CA LEU A 7 5.89 -7.83 -6.54
C LEU A 7 6.93 -8.95 -6.33
N LEU A 8 6.89 -9.58 -5.16
CA LEU A 8 7.82 -10.60 -4.67
C LEU A 8 7.05 -11.91 -4.39
N GLY A 9 6.19 -12.32 -5.33
CA GLY A 9 5.30 -13.47 -5.15
C GLY A 9 4.19 -13.17 -4.14
N GLU A 10 4.32 -13.70 -2.92
CA GLU A 10 3.34 -13.56 -1.82
C GLU A 10 3.53 -12.27 -1.00
N SER A 11 4.48 -11.42 -1.40
CA SER A 11 4.77 -10.14 -0.76
C SER A 11 4.90 -9.06 -1.81
N ALA A 12 4.67 -7.81 -1.43
CA ALA A 12 4.85 -6.65 -2.30
C ALA A 12 5.64 -5.57 -1.57
N SER A 13 6.60 -4.95 -2.24
CA SER A 13 7.35 -3.81 -1.70
C SER A 13 6.91 -2.53 -2.42
N VAL A 14 6.45 -1.55 -1.65
CA VAL A 14 5.93 -0.28 -2.18
C VAL A 14 6.75 0.88 -1.64
N SER A 15 7.37 1.66 -2.52
CA SER A 15 8.02 2.94 -2.19
C SER A 15 7.19 4.09 -2.74
N VAL A 16 6.90 5.06 -1.88
CA VAL A 16 6.17 6.29 -2.25
C VAL A 16 7.16 7.43 -2.36
N ASP A 17 7.20 8.10 -3.51
CA ASP A 17 8.05 9.26 -3.81
C ASP A 17 9.55 9.04 -3.52
N GLY A 18 10.02 7.80 -3.68
CA GLY A 18 11.41 7.42 -3.41
C GLY A 18 11.76 7.29 -1.91
N GLY A 19 10.75 7.34 -1.04
CA GLY A 19 10.90 7.05 0.39
C GLY A 19 11.18 5.56 0.66
N ALA A 20 11.37 5.26 1.95
CA ALA A 20 11.62 3.91 2.41
C ALA A 20 10.56 2.91 1.88
N PRO A 21 10.97 1.78 1.30
CA PRO A 21 10.04 0.77 0.84
C PRO A 21 9.29 0.16 2.02
N VAL A 22 8.00 0.01 1.84
CA VAL A 22 7.11 -0.69 2.76
C VAL A 22 6.88 -2.08 2.21
N ASN A 23 7.16 -3.09 3.03
CA ASN A 23 6.84 -4.46 2.70
C ASN A 23 5.42 -4.77 3.16
N LEU A 24 4.61 -5.23 2.23
CA LEU A 24 3.23 -5.64 2.40
C LEU A 24 3.17 -7.15 2.19
N THR A 25 2.33 -7.81 2.97
CA THR A 25 2.09 -9.25 2.82
C THR A 25 0.76 -9.46 2.13
N GLN A 26 0.67 -10.43 1.23
CA GLN A 26 -0.59 -10.80 0.61
C GLN A 26 -1.57 -11.25 1.69
N GLN A 27 -2.71 -10.57 1.78
CA GLN A 27 -3.79 -10.91 2.69
C GLN A 27 -4.85 -11.76 1.98
N GLU A 28 -5.13 -11.42 0.72
CA GLU A 28 -6.16 -12.09 -0.07
C GLU A 28 -5.73 -12.14 -1.54
N SER A 29 -6.00 -13.24 -2.22
CA SER A 29 -5.85 -13.34 -3.67
C SER A 29 -6.96 -14.18 -4.26
N THR A 30 -7.72 -13.55 -5.15
CA THR A 30 -8.83 -14.11 -5.92
C THR A 30 -8.51 -13.89 -7.40
N ASN A 31 -9.20 -14.60 -8.31
CA ASN A 31 -9.01 -14.47 -9.77
C ASN A 31 -9.14 -13.03 -10.29
N GLU A 32 -9.86 -12.16 -9.59
CA GLU A 32 -10.12 -10.77 -10.03
C GLU A 32 -9.33 -9.74 -9.22
N ARG A 33 -8.91 -10.08 -7.99
CA ARG A 33 -8.35 -9.14 -7.02
C ARG A 33 -7.27 -9.77 -6.15
N THR A 34 -6.17 -9.07 -5.96
CA THR A 34 -5.13 -9.39 -4.96
C THR A 34 -4.94 -8.21 -4.02
N ILE A 35 -4.95 -8.46 -2.71
CA ILE A 35 -4.80 -7.46 -1.65
C ILE A 35 -3.52 -7.75 -0.88
N PHE A 36 -2.66 -6.75 -0.78
CA PHE A 36 -1.48 -6.75 0.09
C PHE A 36 -1.64 -5.67 1.17
N SER A 37 -1.32 -5.99 2.42
CA SER A 37 -1.37 -5.02 3.51
C SER A 37 -0.30 -5.29 4.57
N ASP A 38 0.14 -4.24 5.27
CA ASP A 38 0.95 -4.30 6.49
C ASP A 38 0.12 -3.93 7.75
N GLY A 39 -1.21 -3.81 7.60
CA GLY A 39 -2.14 -3.36 8.65
C GLY A 39 -2.26 -1.84 8.79
N ARG A 40 -1.42 -1.05 8.13
CA ARG A 40 -1.54 0.42 8.07
C ARG A 40 -1.93 0.91 6.69
N GLN A 41 -1.37 0.29 5.67
CA GLN A 41 -1.46 0.65 4.27
C GLN A 41 -1.79 -0.60 3.47
N THR A 42 -2.48 -0.38 2.35
CA THR A 42 -3.07 -1.46 1.57
C THR A 42 -2.86 -1.20 0.09
N LEU A 43 -2.32 -2.19 -0.60
CA LEU A 43 -2.22 -2.24 -2.05
C LEU A 43 -3.26 -3.24 -2.57
N THR A 44 -4.17 -2.76 -3.39
CA THR A 44 -5.17 -3.59 -4.08
C THR A 44 -4.83 -3.63 -5.56
N ILE A 45 -4.76 -4.82 -6.11
CA ILE A 45 -4.58 -5.07 -7.54
C ILE A 45 -5.87 -5.69 -8.04
N GLU A 46 -6.58 -5.03 -8.94
CA GLU A 46 -7.88 -5.51 -9.45
C GLU A 46 -7.98 -5.24 -10.94
N ALA A 47 -8.25 -6.28 -11.74
CA ALA A 47 -8.39 -6.18 -13.21
C ALA A 47 -7.26 -5.38 -13.92
N GLY A 48 -6.00 -5.53 -13.46
CA GLY A 48 -4.84 -4.80 -14.00
C GLY A 48 -4.74 -3.34 -13.58
N GLN A 49 -5.61 -2.87 -12.68
CA GLN A 49 -5.51 -1.58 -12.01
C GLN A 49 -4.83 -1.76 -10.64
N LEU A 50 -3.96 -0.82 -10.31
CA LEU A 50 -3.31 -0.74 -9.00
C LEU A 50 -3.95 0.40 -8.21
N ALA A 51 -4.53 0.06 -7.06
CA ALA A 51 -5.07 1.01 -6.10
C ALA A 51 -4.21 0.98 -4.83
N TRP A 52 -3.70 2.14 -4.45
CA TRP A 52 -2.90 2.31 -3.24
C TRP A 52 -3.67 3.11 -2.20
N ALA A 53 -3.86 2.51 -1.03
CA ALA A 53 -4.37 3.16 0.16
C ALA A 53 -3.18 3.41 1.12
N PRO A 54 -2.61 4.62 1.16
CA PRO A 54 -1.58 4.96 2.13
C PRO A 54 -2.13 4.89 3.56
N PRO A 55 -1.26 4.88 4.60
CA PRO A 55 -1.74 4.95 5.96
C PRO A 55 -2.64 6.15 6.13
N GLN A 56 -3.83 5.94 6.71
CA GLN A 56 -4.63 7.06 7.18
C GLN A 56 -3.81 7.76 8.27
N SER A 57 -3.04 8.77 7.89
CA SER A 57 -2.62 9.79 8.84
C SER A 57 -3.89 10.52 9.22
N SER A 58 -4.52 10.10 10.32
CA SER A 58 -5.43 10.97 11.05
C SER A 58 -4.67 12.29 11.25
N PRO A 59 -5.16 13.43 10.75
CA PRO A 59 -4.50 14.69 11.01
C PRO A 59 -4.45 14.86 12.52
N VAL A 60 -3.25 14.81 13.10
CA VAL A 60 -3.04 15.32 14.45
C VAL A 60 -3.39 16.79 14.38
N ALA A 61 -4.51 17.17 15.00
CA ALA A 61 -4.83 18.57 15.20
C ALA A 61 -3.67 19.18 16.00
N CYS A 62 -2.83 19.97 15.34
CA CYS A 62 -1.95 20.90 16.03
C CYS A 62 -2.85 21.96 16.68
N SER A 63 -3.36 21.69 17.88
CA SER A 63 -3.86 22.74 18.76
C SER A 63 -2.64 23.46 19.32
N GLY A 64 -2.11 24.41 18.54
CA GLY A 64 -1.27 25.49 19.05
C GLY A 64 -2.17 26.61 19.56
N GLY A 65 -1.96 27.03 20.81
CA GLY A 65 -2.68 28.13 21.45
C GLY A 65 -2.56 28.07 22.95
#